data_AF-A0A8T5RFC6-F1
#
_entry.id   AF-A0A8T5RFC6-F1
#
_cell.length_a   1.000
_cell.length_b   1.000
_cell.length_c   1.000
_cell.angle_alpha   90.00
_cell.angle_beta   90.00
_cell.angle_gamma   90.00
#
_symmetry.space_group_name_H-M   'P 1'
#
loop_
_entity.id
_entity.type
_entity.pdbx_description
1 polymer ?
#
loop_
_entity_poly.entity_id
_entity_poly.type
_entity_poly.pdbx_seq_one_letter_code
_entity_poly.pdbx_strand_id
1 'polypeptide(L)'
;MNPSLKIGDLVIKSEKLSEEIIADENNGDILILKGPQYFYNQGFNPIFWNNLKNDTVIIHRAIDKKKINNTWFFLTKGDNNLTPDGAYEIINTSDDAIMIQISFIEGIYIPETEIMGIVIIRIPYVGYLKIYFIHILITVMILLLILCILRLFNYKIKVVKCYKN
;
A
#
# COMPACT_ATOMS: atom_id res chain seq x y z
N MET A 1 3.60 -3.11 3.26
CA MET A 1 4.93 -2.56 3.63
C MET A 1 5.09 -2.19 5.10
N ASN A 2 4.16 -2.48 6.01
CA ASN A 2 4.46 -2.38 7.44
C ASN A 2 5.58 -3.40 7.78
N PRO A 3 6.61 -3.06 8.57
CA PRO A 3 6.77 -1.85 9.38
C PRO A 3 7.43 -0.64 8.70
N SER A 4 8.09 -0.79 7.55
CA SER A 4 8.86 0.30 6.94
C SER A 4 7.98 1.45 6.44
N LEU A 5 6.86 1.14 5.79
CA LEU A 5 5.87 2.11 5.34
C LEU A 5 4.49 1.76 5.90
N LYS A 6 3.82 2.76 6.46
CA LYS A 6 2.49 2.66 7.07
C LYS A 6 1.46 3.44 6.25
N ILE A 7 0.20 3.12 6.48
CA ILE A 7 -0.91 3.90 5.94
C ILE A 7 -0.76 5.34 6.42
N GLY A 8 -0.92 6.30 5.51
CA GLY A 8 -0.75 7.72 5.81
C GLY A 8 0.68 8.24 5.68
N ASP A 9 1.67 7.41 5.35
CA ASP A 9 2.99 7.91 4.99
C ASP A 9 2.98 8.54 3.60
N LEU A 10 3.64 9.69 3.45
CA LEU A 10 3.99 10.27 2.16
C LEU A 10 5.37 9.79 1.76
N VAL A 11 5.51 9.25 0.55
CA VAL A 11 6.80 8.82 0.00
C VAL A 11 7.24 9.73 -1.12
N ILE A 12 8.55 10.00 -1.18
CA ILE A 12 9.19 10.69 -2.30
C ILE A 12 9.99 9.67 -3.10
N LYS A 13 9.77 9.67 -4.41
CA LYS A 13 10.45 8.77 -5.34
C LYS A 13 11.63 9.45 -6.03
N SER A 14 12.66 8.67 -6.31
CA SER A 14 13.76 9.04 -7.22
C SER A 14 13.99 7.93 -8.24
N GLU A 15 14.62 8.29 -9.35
CA GLU A 15 15.16 7.30 -10.28
C GLU A 15 16.50 6.77 -9.73
N LYS A 16 16.80 5.52 -10.06
CA LYS A 16 18.06 4.83 -9.76
C LYS A 16 18.32 3.85 -10.90
N LEU A 17 19.57 3.75 -11.34
CA LEU A 17 19.93 2.78 -12.39
C LEU A 17 19.63 1.37 -11.89
N SER A 18 19.02 0.52 -12.73
CA SER A 18 18.63 -0.84 -12.35
C SER A 18 19.79 -1.68 -11.81
N GLU A 19 21.00 -1.46 -12.34
CA GLU A 19 22.23 -2.09 -11.90
C GLU A 19 22.58 -1.76 -10.44
N GLU A 20 22.24 -0.54 -10.00
CA GLU A 20 22.53 -0.02 -8.67
C GLU A 20 21.45 -0.34 -7.65
N ILE A 21 20.26 -0.79 -8.08
CA ILE A 21 19.17 -1.18 -7.18
C ILE A 21 19.66 -2.33 -6.28
N ILE A 22 19.57 -2.14 -4.97
CA ILE A 22 19.93 -3.16 -3.98
C ILE A 22 18.74 -4.10 -3.82
N ALA A 23 18.97 -5.39 -4.00
CA ALA A 23 17.97 -6.42 -3.77
C ALA A 23 18.44 -7.32 -2.63
N ASP A 24 17.75 -7.25 -1.50
CA ASP A 24 18.04 -7.98 -0.26
C ASP A 24 16.78 -8.00 0.60
N GLU A 25 16.55 -9.10 1.31
CA GLU A 25 15.32 -9.26 2.09
C GLU A 25 15.16 -8.20 3.20
N ASN A 26 16.27 -7.73 3.78
CA ASN A 26 16.23 -6.79 4.90
C ASN A 26 16.60 -5.36 4.48
N ASN A 27 17.54 -5.20 3.55
CA ASN A 27 18.14 -3.92 3.18
C ASN A 27 17.92 -3.55 1.71
N GLY A 28 17.07 -4.30 1.00
CA GLY A 28 16.73 -4.01 -0.39
C GLY A 28 16.04 -2.65 -0.54
N ASP A 29 16.24 -2.03 -1.69
CA ASP A 29 15.56 -0.80 -2.05
C ASP A 29 14.04 -1.04 -2.11
N ILE A 30 13.27 -0.06 -1.67
CA ILE A 30 11.81 -0.10 -1.78
C ILE A 30 11.42 0.46 -3.14
N LEU A 31 10.87 -0.39 -3.99
CA LEU A 31 10.48 -0.09 -5.35
C LEU A 31 9.05 0.44 -5.41
N ILE A 32 8.79 1.35 -6.34
CA ILE A 32 7.46 1.79 -6.72
C ILE A 32 7.15 1.19 -8.09
N LEU A 33 6.15 0.33 -8.15
CA LEU A 33 5.75 -0.43 -9.35
C LEU A 33 4.53 0.21 -9.98
N LYS A 34 4.44 0.14 -11.32
CA LYS A 34 3.30 0.69 -12.09
C LYS A 34 1.95 0.18 -11.63
N GLY A 35 1.87 -1.09 -11.26
CA GLY A 35 0.66 -1.72 -10.72
C GLY A 35 0.64 -3.23 -10.94
N PRO A 36 -0.52 -3.89 -10.74
CA PRO A 36 -0.61 -5.34 -10.75
C PRO A 36 -0.67 -5.96 -12.15
N GLN A 37 -0.86 -5.16 -13.22
CA GLN A 37 -1.13 -5.66 -14.57
C GLN A 37 -0.06 -6.64 -15.07
N TYR A 38 1.22 -6.37 -14.81
CA TYR A 38 2.29 -7.26 -15.23
C TYR A 38 2.17 -8.63 -14.57
N PHE A 39 1.91 -8.68 -13.26
CA PHE A 39 1.70 -9.92 -12.53
C PHE A 39 0.53 -10.73 -13.09
N TYR A 40 -0.59 -10.05 -13.38
CA TYR A 40 -1.77 -10.69 -13.98
C TYR A 40 -1.46 -11.28 -15.36
N ASN A 41 -0.68 -10.57 -16.18
CA ASN A 41 -0.23 -11.07 -17.49
C ASN A 41 0.71 -12.28 -17.38
N GLN A 42 1.43 -12.42 -16.27
CA GLN A 42 2.26 -13.59 -15.96
C GLN A 42 1.46 -14.75 -15.32
N GLY A 43 0.13 -14.64 -15.21
CA GLY A 43 -0.74 -15.69 -14.68
C GLY A 43 -1.10 -15.55 -13.20
N PHE A 44 -0.67 -14.48 -12.53
CA PHE A 44 -1.07 -14.23 -11.14
C PHE A 44 -2.58 -13.96 -11.04
N ASN A 45 -3.30 -14.72 -10.22
CA ASN A 45 -4.74 -14.53 -10.10
C ASN A 45 -5.07 -13.25 -9.29
N PRO A 46 -5.86 -12.31 -9.85
CA PRO A 46 -6.24 -11.06 -9.18
C PRO A 46 -6.92 -11.22 -7.81
N ILE A 47 -7.54 -12.38 -7.54
CA ILE A 47 -8.21 -12.65 -6.27
C ILE A 47 -7.26 -12.53 -5.07
N PHE A 48 -6.00 -12.93 -5.22
CA PHE A 48 -4.99 -12.88 -4.16
C PHE A 48 -4.64 -11.45 -3.74
N TRP A 49 -4.99 -10.48 -4.57
CA TRP A 49 -4.80 -9.06 -4.36
C TRP A 49 -6.14 -8.31 -4.31
N ASN A 50 -7.22 -9.01 -3.94
CA ASN A 50 -8.56 -8.44 -3.82
C ASN A 50 -8.99 -7.64 -5.08
N ASN A 51 -8.62 -8.14 -6.26
CA ASN A 51 -8.89 -7.51 -7.55
C ASN A 51 -8.42 -6.05 -7.62
N LEU A 52 -7.20 -5.80 -7.14
CA LEU A 52 -6.49 -4.52 -7.25
C LEU A 52 -6.58 -3.96 -8.68
N LYS A 53 -6.96 -2.69 -8.81
CA LYS A 53 -7.09 -2.03 -10.12
C LYS A 53 -5.71 -1.88 -10.77
N ASN A 54 -5.66 -1.97 -12.09
CA ASN A 54 -4.41 -1.95 -12.86
C ASN A 54 -3.58 -0.68 -12.69
N ASP A 55 -4.21 0.45 -12.37
CA ASP A 55 -3.57 1.73 -12.10
C ASP A 55 -3.17 1.92 -10.62
N THR A 56 -3.40 0.90 -9.77
CA THR A 56 -3.00 0.96 -8.37
C THR A 56 -1.50 0.70 -8.25
N VAL A 57 -0.76 1.76 -7.96
CA VAL A 57 0.67 1.69 -7.66
C VAL A 57 0.93 0.72 -6.50
N ILE A 58 1.90 -0.18 -6.68
CA ILE A 58 2.36 -1.12 -5.66
C ILE A 58 3.72 -0.65 -5.17
N ILE A 59 3.93 -0.62 -3.86
CA ILE A 59 5.22 -0.26 -3.27
C ILE A 59 5.71 -1.47 -2.49
N HIS A 60 6.78 -2.13 -2.92
CA HIS A 60 7.34 -3.34 -2.29
C HIS A 60 8.87 -3.35 -2.32
N ARG A 61 9.51 -4.13 -1.46
CA ARG A 61 10.97 -4.23 -1.38
C ARG A 61 11.51 -5.15 -2.47
N ALA A 62 12.60 -4.76 -3.12
CA ALA A 62 13.39 -5.66 -3.95
C ALA A 62 14.11 -6.66 -3.05
N ILE A 63 13.80 -7.95 -3.18
CA ILE A 63 14.40 -9.02 -2.36
C ILE A 63 15.41 -9.86 -3.15
N ASP A 64 15.27 -9.90 -4.48
CA ASP A 64 16.24 -10.53 -5.38
C ASP A 64 16.26 -9.81 -6.74
N LYS A 65 17.34 -9.95 -7.50
CA LYS A 65 17.47 -9.43 -8.86
C LYS A 65 18.35 -10.30 -9.75
N LYS A 66 18.02 -10.35 -11.05
CA LYS A 66 18.80 -11.07 -12.06
C LYS A 66 18.82 -10.32 -13.40
N LYS A 67 19.90 -10.48 -14.16
CA LYS A 67 20.04 -9.92 -15.50
C LYS A 67 19.78 -11.01 -16.54
N ILE A 68 18.78 -10.81 -17.41
CA ILE A 68 18.40 -11.74 -18.49
C ILE A 68 18.39 -10.94 -19.79
N ASN A 69 19.15 -11.37 -20.80
CA ASN A 69 19.22 -10.71 -22.12
C ASN A 69 19.43 -9.18 -22.02
N ASN A 70 20.30 -8.76 -21.11
CA ASN A 70 20.62 -7.36 -20.81
C ASN A 70 19.51 -6.53 -20.13
N THR A 71 18.36 -7.13 -19.79
CA THR A 71 17.32 -6.50 -18.98
C THR A 71 17.41 -6.97 -17.54
N TRP A 72 17.28 -6.04 -16.58
CA TRP A 72 17.17 -6.38 -15.17
C TRP A 72 15.75 -6.80 -14.81
N PHE A 73 15.67 -7.85 -14.02
CA PHE A 73 14.45 -8.36 -13.43
C PHE A 73 14.58 -8.39 -11.92
N PHE A 74 13.50 -8.08 -11.23
CA PHE A 74 13.46 -7.95 -9.78
C PHE A 74 12.37 -8.84 -9.21
N LEU A 75 12.66 -9.51 -8.11
CA LEU A 75 11.66 -10.16 -7.28
C LEU A 75 11.33 -9.22 -6.13
N THR A 76 10.04 -8.98 -5.89
CA THR A 76 9.58 -8.06 -4.87
C THR A 76 8.74 -8.74 -3.80
N LYS A 77 8.66 -8.12 -2.62
CA LYS A 77 7.87 -8.60 -1.51
C LYS A 77 7.47 -7.46 -0.58
N GLY A 78 6.26 -7.54 -0.01
CA GLY A 78 5.88 -6.70 1.11
C GLY A 78 6.62 -7.10 2.39
N ASP A 79 7.14 -6.14 3.16
CA ASP A 79 7.97 -6.42 4.36
C ASP A 79 7.40 -7.41 5.38
N ASN A 80 6.07 -7.54 5.48
CA ASN A 80 5.39 -8.47 6.39
C ASN A 80 4.65 -9.60 5.66
N ASN A 81 4.93 -9.78 4.36
CA ASN A 81 4.41 -10.92 3.61
C ASN A 81 5.29 -12.14 3.94
N LEU A 82 4.71 -13.34 3.92
CA LEU A 82 5.47 -14.57 4.13
C LEU A 82 6.23 -15.00 2.88
N THR A 83 5.71 -14.66 1.71
CA THR A 83 6.21 -15.11 0.41
C THR A 83 6.41 -13.94 -0.55
N PRO A 84 7.23 -14.11 -1.60
CA PRO A 84 7.39 -13.12 -2.66
C PRO A 84 6.08 -12.80 -3.41
N ASP A 85 6.08 -11.69 -4.13
CA ASP A 85 4.97 -11.34 -5.03
C ASP A 85 4.88 -12.36 -6.18
N GLY A 86 3.67 -12.80 -6.51
CA GLY A 86 3.47 -13.83 -7.52
C GLY A 86 3.67 -15.27 -7.05
N ALA A 87 3.84 -15.51 -5.75
CA ALA A 87 4.10 -16.83 -5.17
C ALA A 87 2.90 -17.79 -5.09
N TYR A 88 1.70 -17.34 -5.47
CA TYR A 88 0.45 -18.09 -5.32
C TYR A 88 -0.08 -18.56 -6.68
N GLU A 89 -0.40 -19.84 -6.77
CA GLU A 89 -1.01 -20.44 -7.97
C GLU A 89 -2.24 -21.26 -7.60
N ILE A 90 -3.33 -21.11 -8.35
CA ILE A 90 -4.51 -21.96 -8.19
C ILE A 90 -4.28 -23.22 -9.00
N ILE A 91 -4.13 -24.35 -8.32
CA ILE A 91 -3.90 -25.65 -8.96
C ILE A 91 -5.21 -26.37 -9.30
N ASN A 92 -6.28 -26.12 -8.54
CA ASN A 92 -7.58 -26.70 -8.79
C ASN A 92 -8.69 -25.89 -8.10
N THR A 93 -9.88 -25.94 -8.69
CA THR A 93 -11.09 -25.32 -8.15
C THR A 93 -12.22 -26.35 -8.23
N SER A 94 -12.81 -26.68 -7.08
CA SER A 94 -14.06 -27.44 -6.99
C SER A 94 -15.21 -26.53 -6.54
N ASP A 95 -16.43 -27.07 -6.50
CA ASP A 95 -17.62 -26.31 -6.06
C ASP A 95 -17.50 -25.79 -4.62
N ASP A 96 -16.75 -26.49 -3.76
CA ASP A 96 -16.62 -26.19 -2.33
C ASP A 96 -15.25 -25.61 -1.92
N ALA A 97 -14.22 -25.71 -2.77
CA ALA A 97 -12.85 -25.37 -2.38
C ALA A 97 -11.95 -24.90 -3.53
N ILE A 98 -10.99 -24.03 -3.19
CA ILE A 98 -9.88 -23.64 -4.06
C ILE A 98 -8.60 -24.23 -3.48
N MET A 99 -7.89 -25.03 -4.28
CA MET A 99 -6.57 -25.52 -3.92
C MET A 99 -5.50 -24.54 -4.44
N ILE A 100 -4.65 -24.09 -3.53
CA ILE A 100 -3.62 -23.08 -3.79
C ILE A 100 -2.25 -23.68 -3.49
N GLN A 101 -1.35 -23.61 -4.47
CA GLN A 101 0.07 -23.87 -4.28
C GLN A 101 0.78 -22.56 -3.92
N ILE A 102 1.71 -22.66 -2.96
CA ILE A 102 2.47 -21.52 -2.44
C ILE A 102 3.96 -21.83 -2.55
N SER A 103 4.71 -20.96 -3.23
CA SER A 103 6.17 -20.99 -3.22
C SER A 103 6.74 -19.98 -2.23
N PHE A 104 7.65 -20.40 -1.36
CA PHE A 104 8.29 -19.49 -0.38
C PHE A 104 9.52 -18.78 -0.95
N ILE A 105 10.05 -19.28 -2.06
CA ILE A 105 11.32 -18.83 -2.65
C ILE A 105 11.07 -18.25 -4.04
N GLU A 106 10.12 -18.81 -4.78
CA GLU A 106 9.83 -18.37 -6.14
C GLU A 106 8.66 -17.39 -6.16
N GLY A 107 8.68 -16.52 -7.17
CA GLY A 107 7.62 -15.58 -7.46
C GLY A 107 7.84 -14.96 -8.83
N ILE A 108 7.02 -13.96 -9.15
CA ILE A 108 7.07 -13.32 -10.45
C ILE A 108 8.15 -12.25 -10.44
N TYR A 109 9.12 -12.42 -11.31
CA TYR A 109 10.14 -11.43 -11.58
C TYR A 109 9.61 -10.36 -12.53
N ILE A 110 9.67 -9.10 -12.10
CA ILE A 110 9.23 -7.95 -12.90
C ILE A 110 10.42 -7.31 -13.61
N PRO A 111 10.31 -6.92 -14.89
CA PRO A 111 11.38 -6.23 -15.58
C PRO A 111 11.51 -4.79 -15.07
N GLU A 112 12.68 -4.21 -15.24
CA GLU A 112 12.96 -2.81 -14.89
C GLU A 112 11.97 -1.80 -15.50
N THR A 113 11.36 -2.14 -16.63
CA THR A 113 10.34 -1.31 -17.29
C THR A 113 9.06 -1.16 -16.46
N GLU A 114 8.81 -2.04 -15.48
CA GLU A 114 7.65 -1.95 -14.58
C GLU A 114 7.93 -1.12 -13.31
N ILE A 115 9.18 -0.67 -13.13
CA ILE A 115 9.62 0.13 -11.99
C ILE A 115 9.51 1.61 -12.33
N MET A 116 8.79 2.37 -11.51
CA MET A 116 8.62 3.82 -11.63
C MET A 116 9.70 4.63 -10.89
N GLY A 117 10.49 3.96 -10.05
CA GLY A 117 11.54 4.53 -9.22
C GLY A 117 11.65 3.81 -7.87
N ILE A 118 12.52 4.33 -7.02
CA ILE A 118 12.72 3.87 -5.65
C ILE A 118 12.22 4.91 -4.64
N VAL A 119 11.80 4.47 -3.47
CA VAL A 119 11.47 5.35 -2.34
C VAL A 119 12.77 5.83 -1.69
N ILE A 120 12.99 7.14 -1.67
CA ILE A 120 14.18 7.76 -1.05
C ILE A 120 13.88 8.42 0.29
N ILE A 121 12.64 8.92 0.47
CA ILE A 121 12.22 9.63 1.68
C ILE A 121 10.81 9.18 2.05
N ARG A 122 10.60 8.98 3.35
CA ARG A 122 9.30 8.74 3.97
C ARG A 122 8.99 9.86 4.96
N ILE A 123 7.86 10.54 4.76
CA ILE A 123 7.33 11.53 5.70
C ILE A 123 6.09 10.94 6.36
N PRO A 124 6.15 10.58 7.65
CA PRO A 124 5.07 9.86 8.30
C PRO A 124 3.84 10.76 8.52
N TYR A 125 2.66 10.12 8.56
CA TYR A 125 1.36 10.72 8.91
C TYR A 125 0.80 11.81 7.98
N VAL A 126 1.57 12.38 7.04
CA VAL A 126 1.10 13.47 6.16
C VAL A 126 -0.10 13.05 5.31
N GLY A 127 -0.13 11.79 4.84
CA GLY A 127 -1.23 11.24 4.05
C GLY A 127 -2.56 11.19 4.82
N TYR A 128 -2.54 11.18 6.16
CA TYR A 128 -3.77 11.23 6.95
C TYR A 128 -4.54 12.53 6.79
N LEU A 129 -3.87 13.64 6.45
CA LEU A 129 -4.55 14.88 6.10
C LEU A 129 -5.50 14.67 4.92
N LYS A 130 -5.06 13.92 3.89
CA LYS A 130 -5.90 13.57 2.73
C LYS A 130 -6.97 12.55 3.10
N ILE A 131 -6.61 11.49 3.83
CA ILE A 131 -7.53 10.40 4.20
C ILE A 131 -8.71 10.92 5.05
N TYR A 132 -8.44 11.78 6.03
CA TYR A 132 -9.47 12.28 6.96
C TYR A 132 -10.04 13.65 6.60
N PHE A 133 -9.62 14.25 5.48
CA PHE A 133 -10.01 15.62 5.11
C PHE A 133 -11.54 15.82 5.17
N ILE A 134 -12.29 14.92 4.52
CA ILE A 134 -13.75 15.02 4.44
C ILE A 134 -14.41 14.83 5.80
N HIS A 135 -13.90 13.92 6.63
CA HIS A 135 -14.44 13.68 7.97
C HIS A 135 -14.23 14.90 8.86
N ILE A 136 -13.02 15.48 8.85
CA ILE A 136 -12.71 16.71 9.59
C ILE A 136 -13.61 17.85 9.11
N LEU A 137 -13.75 18.02 7.79
CA LEU A 137 -14.60 19.07 7.20
C LEU A 137 -16.06 18.93 7.65
N ILE A 138 -16.64 17.73 7.56
CA ILE A 138 -18.01 17.46 7.99
C ILE A 138 -18.17 17.72 9.49
N THR A 139 -17.23 17.27 10.33
CA THR A 139 -17.26 17.53 11.78
C THR A 139 -17.25 19.03 12.09
N VAL A 140 -16.40 19.80 11.40
CA VAL A 140 -16.36 21.27 11.56
C VAL A 140 -17.67 21.91 11.10
N MET A 141 -18.23 21.48 9.97
CA MET A 141 -19.52 21.99 9.47
C MET A 141 -20.67 21.72 10.45
N ILE A 142 -20.74 20.51 11.03
CA ILE A 142 -21.73 20.15 12.04
C ILE A 142 -21.57 21.03 13.29
N LEU A 143 -20.34 21.22 13.76
CA LEU A 143 -20.07 22.07 14.93
C LEU A 143 -20.51 23.52 14.68
N LEU A 144 -20.20 24.08 13.50
CA LEU A 144 -20.62 25.42 13.11
C LEU A 144 -22.15 25.53 13.01
N LEU A 145 -22.83 24.52 12.47
CA LEU A 145 -24.29 24.48 12.40
C LEU A 145 -24.92 24.50 13.80
N ILE A 146 -24.39 23.67 14.72
CA ILE A 146 -24.85 23.64 16.12
C ILE A 146 -24.67 25.03 16.77
N LEU A 147 -23.51 25.65 16.59
CA LEU A 147 -23.25 27.00 17.11
C LEU A 147 -24.21 28.04 16.51
N CYS A 148 -24.53 27.92 15.22
CA CYS A 148 -25.47 28.81 14.54
C CYS A 148 -26.89 28.66 15.10
N ILE A 149 -27.35 27.42 15.31
CA ILE A 149 -28.65 27.11 15.93
C ILE A 149 -28.73 27.67 17.36
N LEU A 150 -27.72 27.40 18.20
CA LEU A 150 -27.69 27.90 19.57
C LEU A 150 -27.80 29.43 19.62
N ARG A 151 -27.10 30.10 18.71
CA ARG A 151 -27.17 31.56 18.56
C ARG A 151 -28.53 32.04 18.08
N LEU A 152 -29.14 31.37 17.10
CA LEU A 152 -30.45 31.75 16.54
C LEU A 152 -31.55 31.71 17.60
N PHE A 153 -31.53 30.71 18.48
CA PHE A 153 -32.54 30.52 19.52
C PHE A 153 -32.16 31.16 20.87
N ASN A 154 -31.06 31.93 20.95
CA ASN A 154 -30.55 32.53 22.18
C ASN A 154 -30.39 31.54 23.35
N TYR A 155 -30.11 30.27 23.05
CA TYR A 155 -29.91 29.26 24.08
C TYR A 155 -28.62 29.54 24.86
N LYS A 156 -28.71 29.54 26.19
CA LYS A 156 -27.55 29.66 27.09
C LYS A 156 -27.12 28.29 27.55
N ILE A 157 -25.89 27.90 27.22
CA ILE A 157 -25.28 26.67 27.75
C ILE A 157 -24.76 26.97 29.15
N LYS A 158 -25.23 26.22 30.16
CA LYS A 158 -24.69 26.23 31.53
C LYS A 158 -24.07 24.87 31.82
N VAL A 159 -22.76 24.82 32.00
CA VAL A 159 -22.05 23.60 32.41
C VAL A 159 -22.06 23.53 33.94
N VAL A 160 -22.65 22.48 34.51
CA VAL A 160 -22.70 22.25 35.96
C VAL A 160 -21.95 20.96 36.29
N LYS A 161 -21.04 21.02 37.26
CA LYS A 161 -20.22 19.88 37.69
C LYS A 161 -20.95 19.15 38.81
N CYS A 162 -21.47 17.96 38.55
CA CYS A 162 -22.10 17.12 39.57
C CYS A 162 -21.07 16.18 40.17
N TYR A 163 -20.91 16.20 41.50
CA TYR A 163 -20.16 15.20 42.24
C TYR A 163 -21.12 14.08 42.63
N LYS A 164 -20.76 12.82 42.33
CA LYS A 164 -21.44 11.65 42.90
C LYS A 164 -20.83 11.42 44.29
N ASN A 165 -21.67 11.50 45.31
CA ASN A 165 -21.38 10.95 46.65
C ASN A 165 -21.51 9.43 46.63
#